data_AF-A0A1V8UPQ9-F1
#
_entry.id   AF-A0A1V8UPQ9-F1
#
_cell.length_a   1.000
_cell.length_b   1.000
_cell.length_c   1.000
_cell.angle_alpha   90.00
_cell.angle_beta   90.00
_cell.angle_gamma   90.00
#
_symmetry.space_group_name_H-M   'P 1'
#
loop_
_entity.id
_entity.type
_entity.pdbx_description
1 polymer ?
#
loop_
_entity_poly.entity_id
_entity_poly.type
_entity_poly.pdbx_seq_one_letter_code
_entity_poly.pdbx_strand_id
1 'polypeptide(L)'
;MAKNDILTVTKDLKVLALQAIAELPSFLTPSTTVAMAKSKNSSQHNQAKKAHRNGIKKPKTNRYPSLKGTDPKFRRNHRHALHGTQRALKEVKEGKRDSA
;
A
#
# COMPACT_ATOMS: atom_id res chain seq x y z
N MET A 1 -29.89 -41.65 52.46
CA MET A 1 -29.64 -40.21 52.71
C MET A 1 -29.46 -39.54 51.36
N ALA A 2 -30.50 -38.84 50.92
CA ALA A 2 -30.62 -38.26 49.59
C ALA A 2 -29.57 -37.16 49.40
N LYS A 3 -28.79 -37.28 48.32
CA LYS A 3 -27.86 -36.25 47.87
C LYS A 3 -28.69 -35.18 47.18
N ASN A 4 -28.90 -34.05 47.85
CA ASN A 4 -29.63 -32.91 47.31
C ASN A 4 -28.89 -32.34 46.11
N ASP A 5 -29.51 -32.51 44.95
CA ASP A 5 -29.01 -32.15 43.64
C ASP A 5 -28.83 -30.63 43.49
N ILE A 6 -27.58 -30.18 43.45
CA ILE A 6 -27.15 -28.85 42.99
C ILE A 6 -27.58 -28.57 41.52
N LEU A 7 -28.09 -29.60 40.82
CA LEU A 7 -28.55 -29.52 39.44
C LEU A 7 -29.98 -29.03 39.23
N THR A 8 -30.78 -28.78 40.27
CA THR A 8 -32.15 -28.23 40.08
C THR A 8 -32.18 -26.71 40.13
N VAL A 9 -31.24 -26.03 40.80
CA VAL A 9 -31.21 -24.56 40.89
C VAL A 9 -30.49 -23.91 39.70
N THR A 10 -29.61 -24.63 38.99
CA THR A 10 -28.87 -24.11 37.82
C THR A 10 -29.59 -24.35 36.49
N LYS A 11 -30.68 -25.11 36.48
CA LYS A 11 -31.51 -25.31 35.28
C LYS A 11 -32.44 -24.12 35.01
N ASP A 12 -32.79 -23.33 36.01
CA ASP A 12 -33.72 -22.20 35.85
C ASP A 12 -33.05 -20.91 35.37
N LEU A 13 -31.76 -20.70 35.63
CA LEU A 13 -31.00 -19.57 35.06
C LEU A 13 -30.78 -19.73 33.54
N LYS A 14 -30.60 -20.96 33.06
CA LYS A 14 -30.42 -21.24 31.62
C LYS A 14 -31.74 -21.17 30.85
N VAL A 15 -32.86 -21.56 31.45
CA VAL A 15 -34.19 -21.46 30.83
C VAL A 15 -34.66 -20.00 30.77
N LEU A 16 -34.41 -19.20 31.83
CA LEU A 16 -34.66 -17.74 31.78
C LEU A 16 -33.79 -17.03 30.74
N ALA A 17 -32.52 -17.41 30.59
CA ALA A 17 -31.63 -16.82 29.59
C ALA A 17 -32.00 -17.19 28.14
N LEU A 18 -32.59 -18.38 27.92
CA LEU A 18 -33.06 -18.80 26.60
C LEU A 18 -34.45 -18.23 26.25
N GLN A 19 -35.32 -18.02 27.25
CA GLN A 19 -36.62 -17.37 27.05
C GLN A 19 -36.46 -15.89 26.66
N ALA A 20 -35.39 -15.22 27.09
CA ALA A 20 -35.09 -13.83 26.74
C ALA A 20 -34.51 -13.63 25.32
N ILE A 21 -34.11 -14.70 24.61
CA ILE A 21 -33.62 -14.63 23.22
C ILE A 21 -34.76 -14.80 22.21
N ALA A 22 -35.94 -15.22 22.65
CA ALA A 22 -37.12 -15.43 21.82
C ALA A 22 -37.96 -14.15 21.56
N GLU A 23 -37.62 -13.02 22.19
CA GLU A 23 -38.23 -11.71 21.91
C GLU A 23 -37.21 -10.70 21.38
N LEU A 24 -36.43 -11.10 20.37
CA LEU A 24 -35.88 -10.08 19.47
C LEU A 24 -37.03 -9.58 18.60
N PRO A 25 -37.43 -8.29 18.68
CA PRO A 25 -38.38 -7.73 17.74
C PRO A 25 -37.80 -7.96 16.34
N SER A 26 -38.51 -8.77 15.58
CA SER A 26 -38.41 -8.87 14.13
C SER A 26 -38.69 -7.48 13.55
N PHE A 27 -37.67 -6.63 13.57
CA PHE A 27 -37.65 -5.45 12.74
C PHE A 27 -37.64 -5.95 11.30
N LEU A 28 -38.86 -6.03 10.76
CA LEU A 28 -39.18 -6.19 9.36
C LEU A 28 -38.07 -5.56 8.53
N THR A 29 -37.44 -6.40 7.72
CA THR A 29 -36.66 -5.99 6.58
C THR A 29 -37.47 -4.97 5.79
N PRO A 30 -37.04 -3.70 5.68
CA PRO A 30 -37.57 -2.90 4.62
C PRO A 30 -36.78 -3.35 3.38
N SER A 31 -37.29 -4.39 2.69
CA SER A 31 -37.04 -4.59 1.26
C SER A 31 -37.64 -3.37 0.55
N THR A 32 -36.98 -2.24 0.75
CA THR A 32 -37.33 -0.99 0.12
C THR A 32 -36.67 -1.09 -1.24
N THR A 33 -37.44 -1.48 -2.24
CA THR A 33 -37.22 -1.00 -3.60
C THR A 33 -37.42 0.52 -3.60
N VAL A 34 -36.58 1.26 -2.85
CA VAL A 34 -36.37 2.67 -3.12
C VAL A 34 -35.91 2.67 -4.55
N ALA A 35 -36.74 3.20 -5.46
CA ALA A 35 -36.31 3.51 -6.81
C ALA A 35 -34.97 4.22 -6.65
N MET A 36 -33.86 3.55 -7.02
CA MET A 36 -32.51 4.04 -6.79
C MET A 36 -32.45 5.46 -7.35
N ALA A 37 -32.51 6.45 -6.46
CA ALA A 37 -32.44 7.84 -6.88
C ALA A 37 -31.06 7.99 -7.51
N LYS A 38 -31.03 8.23 -8.83
CA LYS A 38 -29.77 8.22 -9.58
C LYS A 38 -28.82 9.25 -8.95
N SER A 39 -27.71 8.78 -8.41
CA SER A 39 -26.65 9.63 -7.90
C SER A 39 -25.74 10.08 -9.05
N LYS A 40 -24.99 11.17 -8.84
CA LYS A 40 -23.96 11.58 -9.79
C LYS A 40 -22.79 10.61 -9.71
N ASN A 41 -22.60 9.85 -10.78
CA ASN A 41 -21.58 8.81 -10.92
C ASN A 41 -20.13 9.33 -11.06
N SER A 42 -19.92 10.60 -11.44
CA SER A 42 -18.57 11.16 -11.62
C SER A 42 -18.51 12.67 -11.38
N SER A 43 -17.42 13.12 -10.73
CA SER A 43 -17.10 14.55 -10.53
C SER A 43 -15.60 14.79 -10.40
N GLN A 44 -15.09 15.81 -11.11
CA GLN A 44 -13.72 16.30 -10.99
C GLN A 44 -13.61 17.65 -10.25
N HIS A 45 -14.73 18.15 -9.71
CA HIS A 45 -14.85 19.52 -9.20
C HIS A 45 -13.78 19.93 -8.17
N ASN A 46 -13.46 19.04 -7.22
CA ASN A 46 -12.50 19.35 -6.15
C ASN A 46 -11.10 18.76 -6.40
N GLN A 47 -10.84 18.16 -7.57
CA GLN A 47 -9.56 17.46 -7.80
C GLN A 47 -8.40 18.44 -7.92
N ALA A 48 -8.58 19.52 -8.71
CA ALA A 48 -7.57 20.55 -8.87
C ALA A 48 -7.26 21.26 -7.53
N LYS A 49 -8.28 21.57 -6.73
CA LYS A 49 -8.08 22.23 -5.42
C LYS A 49 -7.29 21.36 -4.46
N LYS A 50 -7.53 20.04 -4.43
CA LYS A 50 -6.75 19.08 -3.64
C LYS A 50 -5.30 18.96 -4.14
N ALA A 51 -5.10 18.84 -5.45
CA ALA A 51 -3.76 18.72 -6.04
C ALA A 51 -2.87 19.94 -5.73
N HIS A 52 -3.46 21.14 -5.69
CA HIS A 52 -2.73 22.38 -5.39
C HIS A 52 -2.50 22.64 -3.90
N ARG A 53 -3.13 21.92 -2.96
CA ARG A 53 -2.88 22.12 -1.51
C ARG A 53 -1.41 21.96 -1.12
N ASN A 54 -0.77 20.94 -1.68
CA ASN A 54 0.67 20.67 -1.46
C ASN A 54 1.54 21.14 -2.65
N GLY A 55 0.91 21.76 -3.65
CA GLY A 55 1.50 22.12 -4.93
C GLY A 55 1.80 20.92 -5.84
N ILE A 56 1.68 21.12 -7.15
CA ILE A 56 2.09 20.12 -8.15
C ILE A 56 3.62 20.16 -8.27
N LYS A 57 4.30 19.22 -7.61
CA LYS A 57 5.76 19.13 -7.64
C LYS A 57 6.23 18.43 -8.91
N LYS A 58 7.21 19.02 -9.60
CA LYS A 58 7.91 18.37 -10.71
C LYS A 58 8.79 17.23 -10.17
N PRO A 59 9.03 16.16 -10.96
CA PRO A 59 9.98 15.13 -10.56
C PRO A 59 11.36 15.74 -10.35
N LYS A 60 12.10 15.21 -9.36
CA LYS A 60 13.44 15.70 -9.05
C LYS A 60 14.38 15.38 -10.21
N THR A 61 15.02 16.40 -10.76
CA THR A 61 16.10 16.25 -11.74
C THR A 61 17.44 16.16 -11.02
N ASN A 62 18.26 15.18 -11.40
CA ASN A 62 19.63 15.05 -10.93
C ASN A 62 20.59 15.44 -12.07
N ARG A 63 21.80 15.92 -11.74
CA ARG A 63 22.82 16.28 -12.75
C ARG A 63 23.15 15.13 -13.71
N TYR A 64 23.18 13.90 -13.19
CA TYR A 64 23.47 12.69 -13.96
C TYR A 64 22.30 11.69 -13.83
N PRO A 65 21.55 11.40 -14.91
CA PRO A 65 20.51 10.38 -14.89
C PRO A 65 21.09 8.96 -15.01
N SER A 66 20.27 7.94 -14.75
CA SER A 66 20.69 6.55 -14.90
C SER A 66 20.80 6.14 -16.38
N LEU A 67 21.86 5.42 -16.75
CA LEU A 67 22.00 4.76 -18.06
C LEU A 67 21.22 3.43 -18.12
N LYS A 68 20.07 3.32 -17.47
CA LYS A 68 19.23 2.11 -17.55
C LYS A 68 18.37 2.22 -18.83
N GLY A 69 18.36 1.16 -19.64
CA GLY A 69 17.63 1.14 -20.91
C GLY A 69 18.39 1.68 -22.13
N THR A 70 19.62 2.18 -21.95
CA THR A 70 20.51 2.51 -23.07
C THR A 70 21.04 1.23 -23.73
N ASP A 71 21.38 1.29 -25.02
CA ASP A 71 21.88 0.15 -25.80
C ASP A 71 22.92 -0.70 -25.03
N PRO A 72 22.67 -2.02 -24.88
CA PRO A 72 23.62 -2.94 -24.24
C PRO A 72 25.01 -2.93 -24.88
N LYS A 73 25.14 -2.75 -26.21
CA LYS A 73 26.45 -2.73 -26.88
C LYS A 73 27.26 -1.50 -26.47
N PHE A 74 26.64 -0.32 -26.52
CA PHE A 74 27.21 0.91 -25.97
C PHE A 74 27.60 0.75 -24.49
N ARG A 75 26.73 0.18 -23.66
CA ARG A 75 26.98 0.00 -22.22
C ARG A 75 28.16 -0.91 -21.89
N ARG A 76 28.35 -1.98 -22.65
CA ARG A 76 29.51 -2.87 -22.48
C ARG A 76 30.79 -2.10 -22.81
N ASN A 77 30.84 -1.43 -23.95
CA ASN A 77 32.01 -0.65 -24.37
C ASN A 77 32.33 0.50 -23.39
N HIS A 78 31.32 1.29 -23.00
CA HIS A 78 31.48 2.39 -22.06
C HIS A 78 32.06 1.93 -20.72
N ARG A 79 31.65 0.75 -20.23
CA ARG A 79 32.23 0.14 -19.02
C ARG A 79 33.72 -0.15 -19.19
N HIS A 80 34.11 -0.79 -20.30
CA HIS A 80 35.52 -1.11 -20.56
C HIS A 80 36.37 0.15 -20.72
N ALA A 81 35.86 1.18 -21.40
CA ALA A 81 36.55 2.47 -21.56
C ALA A 81 36.81 3.15 -20.21
N LEU A 82 35.80 3.25 -19.34
CA LEU A 82 35.95 3.85 -18.00
C LEU A 82 36.93 3.08 -17.12
N HIS A 83 36.93 1.75 -17.16
CA HIS A 83 37.91 0.96 -16.42
C HIS A 83 39.33 1.13 -16.98
N GLY A 84 39.47 1.23 -18.30
CA GLY A 84 40.75 1.51 -18.96
C GLY A 84 41.33 2.85 -18.51
N THR A 85 40.53 3.92 -18.55
CA THR A 85 40.98 5.25 -18.11
C THR A 85 41.33 5.27 -16.62
N GLN A 86 40.53 4.62 -15.76
CA GLN A 86 40.81 4.54 -14.34
C GLN A 86 42.14 3.82 -14.05
N ARG A 87 42.46 2.74 -14.79
CA ARG A 87 43.75 2.03 -14.67
C ARG A 87 44.91 2.90 -15.13
N ALA A 88 44.78 3.59 -16.26
CA ALA A 88 45.81 4.48 -16.77
C ALA A 88 46.11 5.62 -15.77
N LEU A 89 45.07 6.27 -15.25
CA LEU A 89 45.21 7.32 -14.23
C LEU A 89 45.87 6.81 -12.94
N LYS A 90 45.57 5.58 -12.53
CA LYS A 90 46.20 4.95 -11.38
C LYS A 90 47.69 4.72 -11.61
N GLU A 91 48.08 4.24 -12.79
CA GLU A 91 49.49 3.99 -13.12
C GLU A 91 50.30 5.29 -13.25
N VAL A 92 49.71 6.36 -13.77
CA VAL A 92 50.31 7.71 -13.77
C VAL A 92 50.52 8.19 -12.33
N LYS A 93 49.50 8.02 -11.45
CA LYS A 93 49.62 8.38 -10.03
C LYS A 93 50.70 7.57 -9.31
N GLU A 94 50.89 6.31 -9.67
CA GLU A 94 51.93 5.42 -9.13
C GLU A 94 53.31 5.65 -9.77
N GLY A 95 53.44 6.58 -10.73
CA GLY A 95 54.69 6.88 -11.43
C GLY A 95 55.18 5.75 -12.36
N LYS A 96 54.33 4.76 -12.64
CA LYS A 96 54.65 3.62 -13.55
C LYS A 96 54.46 3.98 -15.02
N ARG A 97 53.77 5.09 -15.29
CA ARG A 97 53.58 5.68 -16.61
C ARG A 97 53.93 7.15 -16.53
N ASP A 98 54.71 7.63 -17.48
CA ASP A 98 55.01 9.05 -17.62
C ASP A 98 53.70 9.81 -17.90
N SER A 99 53.47 10.89 -17.16
CA SER A 99 52.41 11.83 -17.49
C SER A 99 52.81 12.54 -18.79
N ALA A 100 52.07 12.25 -19.86
CA ALA A 100 52.13 13.04 -21.10
C ALA A 100 51.64 14.47 -20.85
#